data_AF-Q01QJ0-F1
#
_entry.id   AF-Q01QJ0-F1
#
_cell.length_a   1.000
_cell.length_b   1.000
_cell.length_c   1.000
_cell.angle_alpha   90.00
_cell.angle_beta   90.00
_cell.angle_gamma   90.00
#
_symmetry.space_group_name_H-M   'P 1'
#
loop_
_entity.id
_entity.type
_entity.pdbx_description
1 polymer ?
#
loop_
_entity_poly.entity_id
_entity_poly.type
_entity_poly.pdbx_seq_one_letter_code
_entity_poly.pdbx_strand_id
1 'polypeptide(L)'
;MKSAPAMLGAITVAAVLVHGYHLGVDDAAIYVPAIKRVADPGLYPFGEQFFMSHAHLSVFALLVGGSARLSHLPVDAVIFAWHVLSIFALLLAAWQLLGCCFESRAARWSGVALLAATLSVPVTGTALAIMDPYLTARSLSTPATLFAIVYYLSGRLRWAAAWLLLTAALHPQMGMYGACFLGCMEVARRRQSLHGLAMGLAFLPNFAPVGAGPARDCLLSRSFFFVNTWMWYEWVGVFAPVALLWWFSVTRPRRTLPAFRELAAGLVPFGLGFTALAVILSIPASLEGYTRLQPMRSFHLLYVVLFILIGGLIGEYAIKASAWRWTALFVPLGLGMLIMQDATFPASQHVEWPGSTNDNSWISAFMWIRSHTPKEAVFALDADYMVQPGDDTHGFRAVAERSVLADRVKDSGAVSLFPQLAPEWERQVLADRGLDHFVAADFRKLVSLYPVTWILMVGRGAPGLICPYQNRDLAVCRM
;
A
#
# COMPACT_ATOMS: atom_id res chain seq x y z
N MET A 1 -11.55 24.46 -19.50
CA MET A 1 -11.11 23.04 -19.43
C MET A 1 -9.65 22.82 -19.82
N LYS A 2 -9.09 23.51 -20.84
CA LYS A 2 -7.73 23.26 -21.35
C LYS A 2 -6.58 23.39 -20.33
N SER A 3 -6.75 24.12 -19.22
CA SER A 3 -5.69 24.33 -18.22
C SER A 3 -5.68 23.33 -17.04
N ALA A 4 -6.70 22.49 -16.88
CA ALA A 4 -6.81 21.62 -15.70
C ALA A 4 -5.79 20.46 -15.70
N PRO A 5 -5.55 19.75 -16.80
CA PRO A 5 -4.56 18.66 -16.83
C PRO A 5 -3.14 19.13 -16.50
N ALA A 6 -2.74 20.30 -17.00
CA ALA A 6 -1.40 20.86 -16.73
C ALA A 6 -1.20 21.18 -15.25
N MET A 7 -2.20 21.79 -14.60
CA MET A 7 -2.14 22.10 -13.17
C MET A 7 -2.20 20.84 -12.30
N LEU A 8 -2.98 19.82 -12.69
CA LEU A 8 -2.96 18.51 -12.04
C LEU A 8 -1.58 17.86 -12.16
N GLY A 9 -0.94 17.97 -13.32
CA GLY A 9 0.45 17.50 -13.52
C GLY A 9 1.43 18.21 -12.58
N ALA A 10 1.34 19.53 -12.45
CA ALA A 10 2.18 20.29 -11.53
C ALA A 10 1.97 19.88 -10.06
N ILE A 11 0.71 19.69 -9.63
CA ILE A 11 0.40 19.21 -8.27
C ILE A 11 0.88 17.76 -8.07
N THR A 12 0.83 16.92 -9.11
CA THR A 12 1.37 15.55 -9.06
C THR A 12 2.87 15.56 -8.81
N VAL A 13 3.62 16.39 -9.54
CA VAL A 13 5.07 16.55 -9.34
C VAL A 13 5.36 17.06 -7.92
N ALA A 14 4.63 18.07 -7.46
CA ALA A 14 4.77 18.58 -6.10
C ALA A 14 4.47 17.50 -5.05
N ALA A 15 3.45 16.66 -5.27
CA ALA A 15 3.12 15.56 -4.36
C ALA A 15 4.25 14.54 -4.28
N VAL A 16 4.87 14.15 -5.39
CA VAL A 16 6.04 13.25 -5.39
C VAL A 16 7.23 13.87 -4.64
N LEU A 17 7.47 15.17 -4.81
CA LEU A 17 8.57 15.87 -4.12
C LEU A 17 8.33 16.08 -2.62
N VAL A 18 7.08 16.06 -2.16
CA VAL A 18 6.71 16.21 -0.74
C VAL A 18 6.62 14.86 -0.05
N HIS A 19 6.05 13.87 -0.73
CA HIS A 19 5.77 12.55 -0.17
C HIS A 19 6.86 11.52 -0.43
N GLY A 20 7.84 11.85 -1.26
CA GLY A 20 8.93 10.96 -1.60
C GLY A 20 8.53 9.83 -2.54
N TYR A 21 9.52 9.01 -2.88
CA TYR A 21 9.33 7.75 -3.58
C TYR A 21 10.43 6.77 -3.19
N HIS A 22 10.04 5.56 -2.81
CA HIS A 22 10.96 4.51 -2.33
C HIS A 22 10.70 3.19 -3.06
N LEU A 23 11.72 2.63 -3.72
CA LEU A 23 11.56 1.41 -4.51
C LEU A 23 11.70 0.18 -3.62
N GLY A 24 10.60 -0.54 -3.42
CA GLY A 24 10.63 -1.85 -2.79
C GLY A 24 10.59 -1.84 -1.27
N VAL A 25 10.29 -0.70 -0.63
CA VAL A 25 10.03 -0.63 0.81
C VAL A 25 8.65 -1.17 1.17
N ASP A 26 8.51 -1.62 2.42
CA ASP A 26 7.23 -2.04 2.98
C ASP A 26 6.47 -3.05 2.08
N ASP A 27 5.19 -2.84 1.77
CA ASP A 27 4.37 -3.70 0.91
C ASP A 27 4.95 -3.82 -0.52
N ALA A 28 5.74 -2.85 -0.98
CA ALA A 28 6.40 -2.94 -2.28
C ALA A 28 7.43 -4.09 -2.32
N ALA A 29 7.94 -4.55 -1.17
CA ALA A 29 8.76 -5.77 -1.08
C ALA A 29 8.03 -7.02 -1.59
N ILE A 30 6.69 -7.01 -1.60
CA ILE A 30 5.85 -8.10 -2.14
C ILE A 30 5.44 -7.78 -3.59
N TYR A 31 4.99 -6.56 -3.87
CA TYR A 31 4.49 -6.19 -5.19
C TYR A 31 5.58 -6.11 -6.27
N VAL A 32 6.75 -5.54 -5.95
CA VAL A 32 7.82 -5.29 -6.93
C VAL A 32 8.42 -6.60 -7.46
N PRO A 33 8.75 -7.62 -6.65
CA PRO A 33 9.23 -8.89 -7.18
C PRO A 33 8.25 -9.55 -8.14
N ALA A 34 6.95 -9.47 -7.87
CA ALA A 34 5.92 -9.98 -8.79
C ALA A 34 5.93 -9.23 -10.14
N ILE A 35 6.00 -7.89 -10.11
CA ILE A 35 6.11 -7.06 -11.32
C ILE A 35 7.37 -7.44 -12.11
N LYS A 36 8.51 -7.55 -11.43
CA LYS A 36 9.79 -7.88 -12.04
C LYS A 36 9.82 -9.28 -12.63
N ARG A 37 9.20 -10.27 -11.98
CA ARG A 37 9.04 -11.63 -12.52
C ARG A 37 8.19 -11.67 -13.78
N VAL A 38 7.14 -10.85 -13.88
CA VAL A 38 6.35 -10.73 -15.11
C VAL A 38 7.20 -10.12 -16.24
N ALA A 39 8.00 -9.11 -15.93
CA ALA A 39 8.88 -8.46 -16.90
C ALA A 39 10.02 -9.39 -17.37
N ASP A 40 10.60 -10.15 -16.43
CA ASP A 40 11.65 -11.15 -16.65
C ASP A 40 11.33 -12.46 -15.90
N PRO A 41 10.77 -13.47 -16.59
CA PRO A 41 10.43 -14.76 -15.99
C PRO A 41 11.61 -15.55 -15.43
N GLY A 42 12.86 -15.18 -15.76
CA GLY A 42 14.06 -15.81 -15.22
C GLY A 42 14.39 -15.40 -13.78
N LEU A 43 13.71 -14.38 -13.23
CA LEU A 43 13.94 -13.91 -11.87
C LEU A 43 13.24 -14.77 -10.83
N TYR A 44 13.93 -14.95 -9.70
CA TYR A 44 13.45 -15.63 -8.49
C TYR A 44 13.13 -17.12 -8.67
N PRO A 45 14.11 -17.98 -9.04
CA PRO A 45 13.87 -19.43 -9.13
C PRO A 45 13.55 -20.09 -7.79
N PHE A 46 13.87 -19.41 -6.67
CA PHE A 46 13.60 -19.88 -5.31
C PHE A 46 12.77 -18.85 -4.52
N GLY A 47 11.83 -19.32 -3.71
CA GLY A 47 11.05 -18.50 -2.76
C GLY A 47 9.94 -17.66 -3.40
N GLU A 48 9.56 -17.93 -4.66
CA GLU A 48 8.53 -17.14 -5.34
C GLU A 48 7.15 -17.18 -4.67
N GLN A 49 6.87 -18.25 -3.92
CA GLN A 49 5.60 -18.46 -3.23
C GLN A 49 5.28 -17.36 -2.21
N PHE A 50 6.30 -16.68 -1.66
CA PHE A 50 6.11 -15.62 -0.67
C PHE A 50 5.54 -14.33 -1.24
N PHE A 51 5.66 -14.11 -2.55
CA PHE A 51 5.02 -12.96 -3.22
C PHE A 51 3.97 -13.35 -4.27
N MET A 52 4.14 -14.50 -4.95
CA MET A 52 3.19 -14.96 -5.96
C MET A 52 1.85 -15.43 -5.37
N SER A 53 1.83 -15.92 -4.12
CA SER A 53 0.59 -16.27 -3.41
C SER A 53 -0.37 -15.08 -3.27
N HIS A 54 0.17 -13.86 -3.17
CA HIS A 54 -0.62 -12.63 -3.20
C HIS A 54 -0.83 -12.12 -4.63
N ALA A 55 0.22 -12.08 -5.44
CA ALA A 55 0.20 -11.43 -6.75
C ALA A 55 -0.79 -12.05 -7.75
N HIS A 56 -0.97 -13.38 -7.75
CA HIS A 56 -1.83 -14.07 -8.70
C HIS A 56 -3.33 -13.75 -8.54
N LEU A 57 -3.73 -13.15 -7.42
CA LEU A 57 -5.12 -12.76 -7.14
C LEU A 57 -5.54 -11.48 -7.88
N SER A 58 -4.62 -10.82 -8.58
CA SER A 58 -4.88 -9.56 -9.28
C SER A 58 -4.16 -9.48 -10.62
N VAL A 59 -4.65 -8.62 -11.52
CA VAL A 59 -3.96 -8.32 -12.79
C VAL A 59 -2.88 -7.25 -12.63
N PHE A 60 -2.64 -6.74 -11.41
CA PHE A 60 -1.75 -5.59 -11.18
C PHE A 60 -0.30 -5.86 -11.63
N ALA A 61 0.30 -6.97 -11.18
CA ALA A 61 1.66 -7.33 -11.58
C ALA A 61 1.77 -7.58 -13.09
N LEU A 62 0.74 -8.19 -13.69
CA LEU A 62 0.65 -8.42 -15.13
C LEU A 62 0.60 -7.10 -15.92
N LEU A 63 -0.19 -6.13 -15.45
CA LEU A 63 -0.33 -4.82 -16.08
C LEU A 63 0.99 -4.05 -16.06
N VAL A 64 1.60 -3.90 -14.87
CA VAL A 64 2.81 -3.09 -14.71
C VAL A 64 4.01 -3.80 -15.33
N GLY A 65 4.24 -5.08 -15.00
CA GLY A 65 5.36 -5.86 -15.53
C GLY A 65 5.24 -6.10 -17.04
N GLY A 66 4.02 -6.36 -17.53
CA GLY A 66 3.74 -6.48 -18.95
C GLY A 66 3.99 -5.19 -19.72
N SER A 67 3.70 -4.03 -19.12
CA SER A 67 4.03 -2.73 -19.74
C SER A 67 5.55 -2.49 -19.83
N ALA A 68 6.33 -2.96 -18.86
CA ALA A 68 7.79 -2.91 -18.93
C ALA A 68 8.32 -3.83 -20.05
N ARG A 69 7.79 -5.05 -20.13
CA ARG A 69 8.15 -6.00 -21.18
C ARG A 69 7.80 -5.49 -22.58
N LEU A 70 6.65 -4.83 -22.74
CA LEU A 70 6.19 -4.28 -24.02
C LEU A 70 6.97 -3.02 -24.44
N SER A 71 7.31 -2.16 -23.49
CA SER A 71 8.03 -0.90 -23.77
C SER A 71 9.55 -1.08 -23.89
N HIS A 72 10.09 -2.19 -23.41
CA HIS A 72 11.53 -2.45 -23.28
C HIS A 72 12.27 -1.42 -22.42
N LEU A 73 11.56 -0.65 -21.59
CA LEU A 73 12.14 0.28 -20.64
C LEU A 73 12.62 -0.46 -19.37
N PRO A 74 13.61 0.09 -18.63
CA PRO A 74 14.00 -0.45 -17.33
C PRO A 74 12.79 -0.56 -16.40
N VAL A 75 12.61 -1.74 -15.80
CA VAL A 75 11.41 -2.05 -14.99
C VAL A 75 11.21 -1.07 -13.84
N ASP A 76 12.29 -0.61 -13.20
CA ASP A 76 12.23 0.36 -12.10
C ASP A 76 11.71 1.73 -12.59
N ALA A 77 12.09 2.15 -13.80
CA ALA A 77 11.56 3.37 -14.42
C ALA A 77 10.07 3.26 -14.76
N VAL A 78 9.63 2.07 -15.17
CA VAL A 78 8.21 1.79 -15.44
C VAL A 78 7.39 1.79 -14.15
N ILE A 79 7.91 1.17 -13.08
CA ILE A 79 7.27 1.20 -11.75
C ILE A 79 7.13 2.65 -11.26
N PHE A 80 8.19 3.46 -11.38
CA PHE A 80 8.14 4.87 -11.02
C PHE A 80 7.15 5.66 -11.88
N ALA A 81 7.13 5.44 -13.20
CA ALA A 81 6.17 6.09 -14.10
C ALA A 81 4.72 5.74 -13.73
N TRP A 82 4.44 4.48 -13.39
CA TRP A 82 3.13 4.05 -12.90
C TRP A 82 2.79 4.68 -11.56
N HIS A 83 3.75 4.88 -10.66
CA HIS A 83 3.54 5.59 -9.40
C HIS A 83 3.10 7.04 -9.65
N VAL A 84 3.84 7.78 -10.49
CA VAL A 84 3.48 9.15 -10.87
C VAL A 84 2.11 9.21 -11.57
N LEU A 85 1.86 8.28 -12.51
CA LEU A 85 0.59 8.18 -13.22
C LEU A 85 -0.58 7.90 -12.27
N SER A 86 -0.36 7.08 -11.25
CA SER A 86 -1.37 6.72 -10.26
C SER A 86 -1.77 7.91 -9.37
N ILE A 87 -0.80 8.73 -8.95
CA ILE A 87 -1.06 9.98 -8.23
C ILE A 87 -1.84 10.93 -9.15
N PHE A 88 -1.40 11.12 -10.38
CA PHE A 88 -2.13 11.96 -11.35
C PHE A 88 -3.57 11.48 -11.54
N ALA A 89 -3.78 10.17 -11.70
CA ALA A 89 -5.10 9.57 -11.84
C ALA A 89 -5.98 9.78 -10.60
N LEU A 90 -5.41 9.69 -9.40
CA LEU A 90 -6.09 9.96 -8.14
C LEU A 90 -6.55 11.42 -8.06
N LEU A 91 -5.66 12.37 -8.39
CA LEU A 91 -5.99 13.79 -8.40
C LEU A 91 -7.00 14.15 -9.48
N LEU A 92 -6.94 13.48 -10.64
CA LEU A 92 -7.92 13.63 -11.72
C LEU A 92 -9.30 13.10 -11.29
N ALA A 93 -9.36 11.93 -10.65
CA ALA A 93 -10.60 11.37 -10.14
C ALA A 93 -11.20 12.25 -9.04
N ALA A 94 -10.37 12.76 -8.13
CA ALA A 94 -10.77 13.72 -7.11
C ALA A 94 -11.31 15.02 -7.73
N TRP A 95 -10.65 15.56 -8.75
CA TRP A 95 -11.13 16.74 -9.47
C TRP A 95 -12.51 16.53 -10.10
N GLN A 96 -12.75 15.36 -10.69
CA GLN A 96 -14.06 15.01 -11.26
C GLN A 96 -15.12 14.84 -10.17
N LEU A 97 -14.81 14.13 -9.08
CA LEU A 97 -15.70 13.95 -7.94
C LEU A 97 -16.11 15.28 -7.31
N LEU A 98 -15.15 16.17 -7.10
CA LEU A 98 -15.42 17.53 -6.60
C LEU A 98 -16.32 18.33 -7.54
N GLY A 99 -16.33 18.01 -8.84
CA GLY A 99 -17.28 18.60 -9.79
C GLY A 99 -18.71 18.14 -9.65
N CYS A 100 -18.90 16.93 -9.16
CA CYS A 100 -20.21 16.45 -8.77
C CYS A 100 -20.67 17.10 -7.45
N CYS A 101 -19.73 17.49 -6.59
CA CYS A 101 -20.01 17.95 -5.22
C CYS A 101 -20.07 19.47 -5.03
N PHE A 102 -19.37 20.27 -5.84
CA PHE A 102 -19.24 21.72 -5.64
C PHE A 102 -19.38 22.49 -6.95
N GLU A 103 -20.07 23.64 -6.88
CA GLU A 103 -20.16 24.58 -8.02
C GLU A 103 -18.85 25.37 -8.21
N SER A 104 -18.16 25.65 -7.11
CA SER A 104 -17.02 26.56 -7.06
C SER A 104 -15.72 25.91 -7.54
N ARG A 105 -15.04 26.58 -8.48
CA ARG A 105 -13.72 26.11 -8.94
C ARG A 105 -12.65 26.17 -7.85
N ALA A 106 -12.76 27.11 -6.91
CA ALA A 106 -11.83 27.22 -5.78
C ALA A 106 -11.97 26.02 -4.83
N ALA A 107 -13.22 25.60 -4.54
CA ALA A 107 -13.48 24.38 -3.77
C ALA A 107 -12.85 23.14 -4.43
N ARG A 108 -13.02 23.00 -5.76
CA ARG A 108 -12.45 21.87 -6.51
C ARG A 108 -10.91 21.84 -6.44
N TRP A 109 -10.24 22.97 -6.63
CA TRP A 109 -8.78 23.00 -6.53
C TRP A 109 -8.29 22.76 -5.10
N SER A 110 -9.03 23.28 -4.10
CA SER A 110 -8.65 23.13 -2.69
C SER A 110 -8.81 21.68 -2.23
N GLY A 111 -9.86 20.99 -2.68
CA GLY A 111 -10.02 19.56 -2.44
C GLY A 111 -8.90 18.71 -3.04
N VAL A 112 -8.49 19.02 -4.28
CA VAL A 112 -7.34 18.37 -4.93
C VAL A 112 -6.04 18.66 -4.18
N ALA A 113 -5.79 19.92 -3.83
CA ALA A 113 -4.58 20.32 -3.11
C ALA A 113 -4.50 19.70 -1.72
N LEU A 114 -5.63 19.61 -1.00
CA LEU A 114 -5.66 18.96 0.31
C LEU A 114 -5.34 17.47 0.18
N LEU A 115 -6.00 16.76 -0.73
CA LEU A 115 -5.70 15.34 -0.95
C LEU A 115 -4.22 15.13 -1.32
N ALA A 116 -3.69 15.96 -2.22
CA ALA A 116 -2.29 15.92 -2.64
C ALA A 116 -1.31 16.23 -1.51
N ALA A 117 -1.69 17.07 -0.54
CA ALA A 117 -0.85 17.44 0.60
C ALA A 117 -0.99 16.48 1.79
N THR A 118 -1.83 15.44 1.70
CA THR A 118 -2.11 14.52 2.80
C THR A 118 -1.96 13.05 2.39
N LEU A 119 -1.25 12.76 1.29
CA LEU A 119 -1.13 11.39 0.79
C LEU A 119 -0.54 10.42 1.82
N SER A 120 0.46 10.86 2.59
CA SER A 120 1.08 10.03 3.63
C SER A 120 0.25 9.92 4.92
N VAL A 121 -0.91 10.58 5.04
CA VAL A 121 -1.70 10.50 6.29
C VAL A 121 -2.13 9.05 6.56
N PRO A 122 -1.83 8.50 7.75
CA PRO A 122 -2.26 7.16 8.12
C PRO A 122 -3.78 7.09 8.30
N VAL A 123 -4.36 5.99 7.87
CA VAL A 123 -5.78 5.69 7.97
C VAL A 123 -6.00 4.87 9.24
N THR A 124 -6.16 5.56 10.38
CA THR A 124 -6.32 4.95 11.71
C THR A 124 -5.29 3.81 11.93
N GLY A 125 -5.65 2.73 12.61
CA GLY A 125 -4.80 1.55 12.86
C GLY A 125 -4.80 0.51 11.74
N THR A 126 -5.12 0.88 10.50
CA THR A 126 -5.24 -0.10 9.38
C THR A 126 -3.90 -0.49 8.75
N ALA A 127 -2.80 0.12 9.16
CA ALA A 127 -1.49 0.07 8.49
C ALA A 127 -1.56 0.51 7.02
N LEU A 128 -2.49 1.43 6.69
CA LEU A 128 -2.61 2.04 5.38
C LEU A 128 -2.39 3.54 5.47
N ALA A 129 -1.73 4.14 4.48
CA ALA A 129 -1.83 5.58 4.21
C ALA A 129 -2.91 5.87 3.16
N ILE A 130 -3.27 7.16 2.97
CA ILE A 130 -4.12 7.59 1.85
C ILE A 130 -3.49 7.15 0.51
N MET A 131 -2.18 7.31 0.37
CA MET A 131 -1.38 6.77 -0.71
C MET A 131 0.03 6.51 -0.20
N ASP A 132 0.55 5.31 -0.49
CA ASP A 132 1.90 4.94 -0.08
C ASP A 132 2.96 5.66 -0.95
N PRO A 133 4.18 5.93 -0.45
CA PRO A 133 5.30 6.51 -1.21
C PRO A 133 5.97 5.49 -2.14
N TYR A 134 5.21 4.47 -2.57
CA TYR A 134 5.65 3.39 -3.44
C TYR A 134 4.46 2.84 -4.21
N LEU A 135 4.72 2.07 -5.27
CA LEU A 135 3.65 1.55 -6.12
C LEU A 135 3.06 0.26 -5.53
N THR A 136 1.76 0.24 -5.29
CA THR A 136 1.00 -0.96 -4.92
C THR A 136 -0.22 -1.14 -5.83
N ALA A 137 -0.90 -2.28 -5.71
CA ALA A 137 -2.20 -2.47 -6.35
C ALA A 137 -3.22 -1.37 -5.96
N ARG A 138 -3.12 -0.83 -4.72
CA ARG A 138 -3.99 0.24 -4.23
C ARG A 138 -3.80 1.54 -5.00
N SER A 139 -2.57 1.84 -5.39
CA SER A 139 -2.22 3.02 -6.17
C SER A 139 -3.10 3.15 -7.43
N LEU A 140 -3.45 2.03 -8.08
CA LEU A 140 -4.34 2.01 -9.25
C LEU A 140 -5.81 1.75 -8.90
N SER A 141 -6.09 0.91 -7.89
CA SER A 141 -7.47 0.58 -7.55
C SER A 141 -8.22 1.76 -6.91
N THR A 142 -7.55 2.62 -6.15
CA THR A 142 -8.17 3.79 -5.50
C THR A 142 -8.70 4.82 -6.51
N PRO A 143 -7.91 5.32 -7.48
CA PRO A 143 -8.47 6.19 -8.52
C PRO A 143 -9.56 5.50 -9.34
N ALA A 144 -9.43 4.20 -9.65
CA ALA A 144 -10.48 3.44 -10.35
C ALA A 144 -11.81 3.43 -9.56
N THR A 145 -11.76 3.24 -8.23
CA THR A 145 -12.94 3.31 -7.36
C THR A 145 -13.56 4.71 -7.35
N LEU A 146 -12.74 5.76 -7.29
CA LEU A 146 -13.24 7.13 -7.38
C LEU A 146 -13.91 7.42 -8.73
N PHE A 147 -13.34 6.94 -9.85
CA PHE A 147 -14.02 7.03 -11.14
C PHE A 147 -15.34 6.27 -11.15
N ALA A 148 -15.40 5.07 -10.56
CA ALA A 148 -16.67 4.33 -10.44
C ALA A 148 -17.75 5.17 -9.73
N ILE A 149 -17.38 5.83 -8.63
CA ILE A 149 -18.25 6.74 -7.87
C ILE A 149 -18.68 7.95 -8.71
N VAL A 150 -17.75 8.59 -9.41
CA VAL A 150 -18.04 9.73 -10.31
C VAL A 150 -19.06 9.36 -11.39
N TYR A 151 -18.86 8.22 -12.06
CA TYR A 151 -19.76 7.76 -13.11
C TYR A 151 -21.11 7.32 -12.56
N TYR A 152 -21.15 6.74 -11.35
CA TYR A 152 -22.38 6.39 -10.66
C TYR A 152 -23.21 7.64 -10.32
N LEU A 153 -22.58 8.66 -9.72
CA LEU A 153 -23.21 9.95 -9.42
C LEU A 153 -23.71 10.68 -10.68
N SER A 154 -23.02 10.48 -11.81
CA SER A 154 -23.41 11.06 -13.11
C SER A 154 -24.50 10.26 -13.84
N GLY A 155 -25.08 9.21 -13.23
CA GLY A 155 -26.09 8.34 -13.83
C GLY A 155 -25.57 7.41 -14.93
N ARG A 156 -24.26 7.32 -15.13
CA ARG A 156 -23.60 6.52 -16.17
C ARG A 156 -23.22 5.13 -15.65
N LEU A 157 -24.22 4.33 -15.28
CA LEU A 157 -24.05 3.07 -14.56
C LEU A 157 -23.16 2.04 -15.28
N ARG A 158 -23.19 1.99 -16.61
CA ARG A 158 -22.31 1.08 -17.39
C ARG A 158 -20.83 1.35 -17.13
N TRP A 159 -20.46 2.63 -17.03
CA TRP A 159 -19.08 3.04 -16.80
C TRP A 159 -18.70 2.90 -15.34
N ALA A 160 -19.64 3.17 -14.42
CA ALA A 160 -19.46 2.87 -13.01
C ALA A 160 -19.14 1.38 -12.78
N ALA A 161 -19.91 0.49 -13.41
CA ALA A 161 -19.68 -0.96 -13.35
C ALA A 161 -18.33 -1.35 -13.97
N ALA A 162 -17.97 -0.80 -15.14
CA ALA A 162 -16.68 -1.07 -15.78
C ALA A 162 -15.49 -0.67 -14.89
N TRP A 163 -15.54 0.52 -14.28
CA TRP A 163 -14.51 0.98 -13.35
C TRP A 163 -14.46 0.14 -12.07
N LEU A 164 -15.61 -0.28 -11.55
CA LEU A 164 -15.68 -1.16 -10.38
C LEU A 164 -15.10 -2.55 -10.68
N LEU A 165 -15.37 -3.11 -11.85
CA LEU A 165 -14.77 -4.36 -12.32
C LEU A 165 -13.25 -4.22 -12.47
N LEU A 166 -12.77 -3.09 -13.00
CA LEU A 166 -11.34 -2.79 -13.07
C LEU A 166 -10.73 -2.69 -11.66
N THR A 167 -11.39 -2.01 -10.72
CA THR A 167 -10.96 -1.99 -9.31
C THR A 167 -10.84 -3.41 -8.76
N ALA A 168 -11.85 -4.27 -8.97
CA ALA A 168 -11.84 -5.64 -8.49
C ALA A 168 -10.73 -6.48 -9.15
N ALA A 169 -10.44 -6.27 -10.43
CA ALA A 169 -9.35 -6.95 -11.14
C ALA A 169 -7.97 -6.50 -10.62
N LEU A 170 -7.80 -5.21 -10.31
CA LEU A 170 -6.55 -4.67 -9.76
C LEU A 170 -6.36 -5.04 -8.28
N HIS A 171 -7.42 -5.02 -7.50
CA HIS A 171 -7.41 -5.30 -6.07
C HIS A 171 -8.80 -5.78 -5.61
N PRO A 172 -9.03 -7.11 -5.51
CA PRO A 172 -10.35 -7.68 -5.24
C PRO A 172 -11.05 -7.12 -3.99
N GLN A 173 -10.31 -6.99 -2.89
CA GLN A 173 -10.82 -6.45 -1.63
C GLN A 173 -11.28 -4.98 -1.75
N MET A 174 -10.53 -4.12 -2.44
CA MET A 174 -10.94 -2.73 -2.68
C MET A 174 -12.14 -2.65 -3.63
N GLY A 175 -12.25 -3.57 -4.59
CA GLY A 175 -13.43 -3.73 -5.44
C GLY A 175 -14.70 -4.05 -4.63
N MET A 176 -14.58 -4.96 -3.65
CA MET A 176 -15.68 -5.27 -2.73
C MET A 176 -16.10 -4.04 -1.92
N TYR A 177 -15.13 -3.29 -1.35
CA TYR A 177 -15.44 -2.06 -0.62
C TYR A 177 -16.11 -1.00 -1.50
N GLY A 178 -15.65 -0.82 -2.73
CA GLY A 178 -16.30 0.05 -3.71
C GLY A 178 -17.75 -0.38 -4.00
N ALA A 179 -17.99 -1.68 -4.18
CA ALA A 179 -19.32 -2.23 -4.44
C ALA A 179 -20.27 -2.02 -3.24
N CYS A 180 -19.81 -2.33 -2.03
CA CYS A 180 -20.55 -2.10 -0.80
C CYS A 180 -20.89 -0.61 -0.62
N PHE A 181 -19.94 0.29 -0.91
CA PHE A 181 -20.19 1.72 -0.81
C PHE A 181 -21.25 2.22 -1.80
N LEU A 182 -21.19 1.81 -3.07
CA LEU A 182 -22.23 2.13 -4.04
C LEU A 182 -23.60 1.56 -3.63
N GLY A 183 -23.62 0.39 -3.00
CA GLY A 183 -24.83 -0.19 -2.39
C GLY A 183 -25.39 0.68 -1.26
N CYS A 184 -24.54 1.17 -0.35
CA CYS A 184 -24.94 2.10 0.72
C CYS A 184 -25.52 3.41 0.14
N MET A 185 -24.92 3.95 -0.92
CA MET A 185 -25.45 5.12 -1.62
C MET A 185 -26.83 4.86 -2.23
N GLU A 186 -27.04 3.70 -2.85
CA GLU A 186 -28.34 3.34 -3.44
C GLU A 186 -29.45 3.27 -2.38
N VAL A 187 -29.16 2.64 -1.24
CA VAL A 187 -30.11 2.55 -0.11
C VAL A 187 -30.43 3.93 0.44
N ALA A 188 -29.40 4.76 0.67
CA ALA A 188 -29.58 6.12 1.16
C ALA A 188 -30.43 6.97 0.20
N ARG A 189 -30.27 6.77 -1.12
CA ARG A 189 -31.03 7.47 -2.16
C ARG A 189 -32.49 7.03 -2.24
N ARG A 190 -32.77 5.72 -2.15
CA ARG A 190 -34.13 5.17 -2.28
C ARG A 190 -34.95 5.25 -1.00
N ARG A 191 -34.36 5.63 0.15
CA ARG A 191 -34.99 5.61 1.49
C ARG A 191 -35.67 4.27 1.82
N GLN A 192 -35.17 3.18 1.26
CA GLN A 192 -35.67 1.84 1.55
C GLN A 192 -34.95 1.26 2.76
N SER A 193 -35.65 0.44 3.55
CA SER A 193 -35.03 -0.30 4.64
C SER A 193 -33.94 -1.24 4.10
N LEU A 194 -32.87 -1.41 4.88
CA LEU A 194 -31.69 -2.28 4.62
C LEU A 194 -32.01 -3.78 4.50
N HIS A 195 -33.29 -4.19 4.42
CA HIS A 195 -33.73 -5.60 4.42
C HIS A 195 -33.20 -6.45 3.24
N GLY A 196 -32.50 -5.86 2.26
CA GLY A 196 -32.00 -6.56 1.07
C GLY A 196 -30.50 -6.52 0.85
N LEU A 197 -29.69 -5.88 1.70
CA LEU A 197 -28.25 -5.75 1.48
C LEU A 197 -27.46 -6.94 2.05
N ALA A 198 -27.97 -8.16 1.85
CA ALA A 198 -27.21 -9.39 1.96
C ALA A 198 -26.55 -9.70 0.61
N MET A 199 -25.80 -8.76 0.07
CA MET A 199 -25.11 -8.95 -1.20
C MET A 199 -23.60 -8.87 -0.93
N GLY A 200 -23.00 -10.05 -0.69
CA GLY A 200 -21.55 -10.19 -0.63
C GLY A 200 -20.93 -10.94 0.55
N LEU A 201 -21.61 -11.89 1.20
CA LEU A 201 -20.93 -12.93 2.00
C LEU A 201 -20.82 -14.28 1.26
N ALA A 202 -21.37 -14.37 0.05
CA ALA A 202 -21.37 -15.59 -0.75
C ALA A 202 -20.06 -15.77 -1.52
N PHE A 203 -18.94 -15.81 -0.80
CA PHE A 203 -17.68 -16.47 -1.15
C PHE A 203 -16.77 -16.20 0.05
N LEU A 204 -17.11 -16.79 1.20
CA LEU A 204 -16.12 -16.97 2.25
C LEU A 204 -15.27 -18.15 1.78
N PRO A 205 -14.04 -17.94 1.26
CA PRO A 205 -13.11 -19.04 1.16
C PRO A 205 -12.99 -19.68 2.55
N ASN A 206 -12.62 -20.95 2.60
CA ASN A 206 -12.52 -21.70 3.86
C ASN A 206 -11.45 -21.06 4.77
N PHE A 207 -11.82 -20.03 5.51
CA PHE A 207 -11.03 -19.39 6.55
C PHE A 207 -11.16 -20.19 7.84
N ALA A 208 -10.81 -21.49 7.75
CA ALA A 208 -10.69 -22.32 8.93
C ALA A 208 -9.82 -21.58 9.99
N PRO A 209 -10.14 -21.73 11.28
CA PRO A 209 -9.33 -21.16 12.35
C PRO A 209 -7.85 -21.48 12.10
N VAL A 210 -6.99 -20.47 12.17
CA VAL A 210 -5.56 -20.70 12.08
C VAL A 210 -5.20 -21.48 13.35
N GLY A 211 -4.92 -22.77 13.19
CA GLY A 211 -4.53 -23.63 14.31
C GLY A 211 -3.29 -23.09 15.02
N ALA A 212 -3.01 -23.57 16.24
CA ALA A 212 -1.79 -23.21 16.95
C ALA A 212 -0.54 -23.50 16.07
N GLY A 213 0.39 -22.55 16.02
CA GLY A 213 1.61 -22.66 15.24
C GLY A 213 2.06 -21.35 14.58
N PRO A 214 3.09 -21.40 13.71
CA PRO A 214 3.79 -20.21 13.21
C PRO A 214 2.89 -19.25 12.42
N ALA A 215 1.89 -19.78 11.72
CA ALA A 215 0.91 -18.96 11.00
C ALA A 215 0.09 -18.07 11.94
N ARG A 216 -0.27 -18.60 13.12
CA ARG A 216 -1.02 -17.86 14.13
C ARG A 216 -0.15 -16.81 14.80
N ASP A 217 1.11 -17.13 15.08
CA ASP A 217 2.06 -16.16 15.65
C ASP A 217 2.31 -15.00 14.68
N CYS A 218 2.44 -15.29 13.38
CA CYS A 218 2.51 -14.25 12.34
C CYS A 218 1.24 -13.38 12.30
N LEU A 219 0.06 -13.98 12.43
CA LEU A 219 -1.21 -13.24 12.47
C LEU A 219 -1.26 -12.31 13.68
N LEU A 220 -0.95 -12.82 14.88
CA LEU A 220 -0.99 -12.09 16.15
C LEU A 220 0.09 -11.00 16.25
N SER A 221 1.19 -11.12 15.53
CA SER A 221 2.25 -10.08 15.47
C SER A 221 1.79 -8.77 14.81
N ARG A 222 0.61 -8.75 14.19
CA ARG A 222 0.11 -7.63 13.38
C ARG A 222 -1.17 -7.04 13.97
N SER A 223 -1.05 -5.88 14.62
CA SER A 223 -2.14 -5.20 15.31
C SER A 223 -3.33 -4.82 14.40
N PHE A 224 -3.08 -4.54 13.12
CA PHE A 224 -4.12 -4.11 12.18
C PHE A 224 -5.17 -5.20 11.86
N PHE A 225 -4.91 -6.47 12.19
CA PHE A 225 -5.94 -7.53 12.11
C PHE A 225 -6.92 -7.50 13.28
N PHE A 226 -6.52 -6.91 14.42
CA PHE A 226 -7.20 -7.05 15.69
C PHE A 226 -7.51 -5.70 16.31
N VAL A 227 -8.74 -5.22 16.13
CA VAL A 227 -9.17 -3.90 16.63
C VAL A 227 -9.17 -3.80 18.17
N ASN A 228 -9.09 -4.92 18.89
CA ASN A 228 -8.93 -4.95 20.35
C ASN A 228 -7.51 -4.56 20.81
N THR A 229 -6.51 -4.60 19.92
CA THR A 229 -5.14 -4.14 20.19
C THR A 229 -4.94 -2.66 19.87
N TRP A 230 -5.97 -2.00 19.31
CA TRP A 230 -5.86 -0.63 18.88
C TRP A 230 -5.84 0.35 20.05
N MET A 231 -4.98 1.35 19.93
CA MET A 231 -4.85 2.46 20.85
C MET A 231 -6.06 3.40 20.75
N TRP A 232 -6.31 4.16 21.81
CA TRP A 232 -7.46 5.07 21.89
C TRP A 232 -7.51 6.09 20.73
N TYR A 233 -6.36 6.56 20.25
CA TYR A 233 -6.29 7.54 19.15
C TYR A 233 -6.62 6.92 17.78
N GLU A 234 -6.42 5.62 17.60
CA GLU A 234 -6.86 4.91 16.40
C GLU A 234 -8.39 4.85 16.36
N TRP A 235 -9.05 4.61 17.50
CA TRP A 235 -10.50 4.72 17.63
C TRP A 235 -11.03 6.14 17.42
N VAL A 236 -10.30 7.17 17.82
CA VAL A 236 -10.62 8.56 17.41
C VAL A 236 -10.57 8.68 15.88
N GLY A 237 -9.57 8.08 15.23
CA GLY A 237 -9.49 7.95 13.77
C GLY A 237 -10.60 7.11 13.13
N VAL A 238 -11.39 6.36 13.89
CA VAL A 238 -12.60 5.67 13.39
C VAL A 238 -13.81 6.59 13.52
N PHE A 239 -14.09 7.07 14.74
CA PHE A 239 -15.34 7.75 15.03
C PHE A 239 -15.37 9.21 14.60
N ALA A 240 -14.25 9.94 14.63
CA ALA A 240 -14.24 11.35 14.22
C ALA A 240 -14.53 11.53 12.71
N PRO A 241 -13.92 10.76 11.79
CA PRO A 241 -14.30 10.78 10.38
C PRO A 241 -15.78 10.49 10.12
N VAL A 242 -16.34 9.48 10.79
CA VAL A 242 -17.75 9.10 10.65
C VAL A 242 -18.67 10.21 11.19
N ALA A 243 -18.32 10.82 12.32
CA ALA A 243 -19.07 11.94 12.89
C ALA A 243 -19.07 13.18 11.97
N LEU A 244 -17.92 13.49 11.34
CA LEU A 244 -17.82 14.56 10.36
C LEU A 244 -18.66 14.28 9.11
N LEU A 245 -18.65 13.05 8.60
CA LEU A 245 -19.48 12.64 7.46
C LEU A 245 -20.97 12.69 7.80
N TRP A 246 -21.36 12.29 9.01
CA TRP A 246 -22.72 12.45 9.49
C TRP A 246 -23.11 13.93 9.52
N TRP A 247 -22.26 14.80 10.07
CA TRP A 247 -22.48 16.24 10.06
C TRP A 247 -22.62 16.81 8.64
N PHE A 248 -21.79 16.38 7.68
CA PHE A 248 -21.89 16.74 6.27
C PHE A 248 -23.19 16.25 5.61
N SER A 249 -23.72 15.10 6.04
CA SER A 249 -24.97 14.55 5.50
C SER A 249 -26.22 15.35 5.92
N VAL A 250 -26.21 15.90 7.14
CA VAL A 250 -27.34 16.65 7.72
C VAL A 250 -27.27 18.15 7.41
N THR A 251 -26.06 18.69 7.18
CA THR A 251 -25.89 20.09 6.80
C THR A 251 -26.02 20.33 5.30
N ARG A 252 -26.20 21.60 4.93
CA ARG A 252 -26.19 22.07 3.52
C ARG A 252 -25.20 23.21 3.39
N PRO A 253 -23.89 22.92 3.27
CA PRO A 253 -22.91 23.97 3.07
C PRO A 253 -23.20 24.77 1.78
N ARG A 254 -22.71 26.00 1.71
CA ARG A 254 -22.94 26.89 0.56
C ARG A 254 -22.31 26.28 -0.69
N ARG A 255 -23.01 26.40 -1.83
CA ARG A 255 -22.54 25.96 -3.16
C ARG A 255 -22.14 24.48 -3.25
N THR A 256 -22.66 23.65 -2.34
CA THR A 256 -22.60 22.19 -2.48
C THR A 256 -23.76 21.69 -3.32
N LEU A 257 -23.49 20.71 -4.16
CA LEU A 257 -24.44 20.00 -5.00
C LEU A 257 -25.00 18.77 -4.27
N PRO A 258 -26.13 18.17 -4.73
CA PRO A 258 -26.74 17.01 -4.07
C PRO A 258 -25.78 15.84 -3.81
N ALA A 259 -24.84 15.59 -4.75
CA ALA A 259 -23.87 14.51 -4.62
C ALA A 259 -22.98 14.63 -3.38
N PHE A 260 -22.70 15.85 -2.88
CA PHE A 260 -21.95 16.06 -1.64
C PHE A 260 -22.62 15.32 -0.46
N ARG A 261 -23.94 15.50 -0.34
CA ARG A 261 -24.71 14.90 0.75
C ARG A 261 -24.94 13.42 0.53
N GLU A 262 -25.13 12.98 -0.72
CA GLU A 262 -25.28 11.55 -1.05
C GLU A 262 -24.03 10.76 -0.69
N LEU A 263 -22.83 11.28 -0.99
CA LEU A 263 -21.56 10.67 -0.59
C LEU A 263 -21.42 10.60 0.92
N ALA A 264 -21.62 11.74 1.61
CA ALA A 264 -21.50 11.82 3.05
C ALA A 264 -22.50 10.88 3.75
N ALA A 265 -23.76 10.87 3.32
CA ALA A 265 -24.80 10.00 3.86
C ALA A 265 -24.53 8.52 3.59
N GLY A 266 -23.98 8.15 2.43
CA GLY A 266 -23.63 6.76 2.10
C GLY A 266 -22.44 6.24 2.89
N LEU A 267 -21.46 7.10 3.20
CA LEU A 267 -20.24 6.70 3.93
C LEU A 267 -20.48 6.44 5.41
N VAL A 268 -21.51 7.01 6.02
CA VAL A 268 -21.85 6.79 7.44
C VAL A 268 -22.21 5.32 7.72
N PRO A 269 -23.27 4.73 7.10
CA PRO A 269 -23.59 3.32 7.32
C PRO A 269 -22.50 2.38 6.80
N PHE A 270 -21.75 2.79 5.77
CA PHE A 270 -20.57 2.05 5.30
C PHE A 270 -19.50 1.93 6.40
N GLY A 271 -19.07 3.07 6.99
CA GLY A 271 -18.06 3.08 8.05
C GLY A 271 -18.52 2.37 9.31
N LEU A 272 -19.77 2.62 9.75
CA LEU A 272 -20.35 1.95 10.91
C LEU A 272 -20.49 0.44 10.70
N GLY A 273 -20.93 0.00 9.51
CA GLY A 273 -21.09 -1.40 9.16
C GLY A 273 -19.77 -2.16 9.18
N PHE A 274 -18.71 -1.62 8.56
CA PHE A 274 -17.39 -2.25 8.59
C PHE A 274 -16.73 -2.21 9.96
N THR A 275 -16.98 -1.16 10.76
CA THR A 275 -16.53 -1.11 12.16
C THR A 275 -17.20 -2.21 12.99
N ALA A 276 -18.51 -2.35 12.89
CA ALA A 276 -19.25 -3.42 13.57
C ALA A 276 -18.77 -4.80 13.13
N LEU A 277 -18.57 -5.01 11.83
CA LEU A 277 -18.02 -6.26 11.29
C LEU A 277 -16.62 -6.55 11.87
N ALA A 278 -15.73 -5.56 11.91
CA ALA A 278 -14.40 -5.72 12.49
C ALA A 278 -14.43 -6.14 13.96
N VAL A 279 -15.28 -5.49 14.76
CA VAL A 279 -15.47 -5.82 16.18
C VAL A 279 -16.02 -7.24 16.33
N ILE A 280 -17.05 -7.61 15.55
CA ILE A 280 -17.65 -8.96 15.58
C ILE A 280 -16.61 -10.03 15.22
N LEU A 281 -15.77 -9.79 14.21
CA LEU A 281 -14.76 -10.76 13.79
C LEU A 281 -13.56 -10.84 14.76
N SER A 282 -13.27 -9.78 15.51
CA SER A 282 -12.08 -9.71 16.38
C SER A 282 -12.31 -10.20 17.81
N ILE A 283 -13.56 -10.36 18.26
CA ILE A 283 -13.87 -10.76 19.65
C ILE A 283 -13.81 -12.29 19.84
N PRO A 284 -14.52 -13.13 19.06
CA PRO A 284 -14.58 -14.57 19.31
C PRO A 284 -13.36 -15.28 18.71
N ALA A 285 -12.71 -16.16 19.49
CA ALA A 285 -11.60 -16.99 19.00
C ALA A 285 -12.00 -17.89 17.82
N SER A 286 -13.26 -18.31 17.75
CA SER A 286 -13.79 -19.08 16.62
C SER A 286 -13.81 -18.31 15.30
N LEU A 287 -13.79 -16.98 15.35
CA LEU A 287 -13.80 -16.10 14.18
C LEU A 287 -12.42 -15.52 13.84
N GLU A 288 -11.36 -15.89 14.59
CA GLU A 288 -10.00 -15.40 14.40
C GLU A 288 -9.52 -15.57 12.94
N GLY A 289 -9.88 -16.67 12.27
CA GLY A 289 -9.53 -16.90 10.87
C GLY A 289 -10.10 -15.86 9.89
N TYR A 290 -11.22 -15.21 10.23
CA TYR A 290 -11.90 -14.22 9.40
C TYR A 290 -11.35 -12.81 9.56
N THR A 291 -10.50 -12.53 10.55
CA THR A 291 -9.83 -11.21 10.69
C THR A 291 -8.97 -10.89 9.46
N ARG A 292 -8.52 -11.92 8.73
CA ARG A 292 -7.82 -11.82 7.43
C ARG A 292 -8.60 -11.08 6.33
N LEU A 293 -9.93 -10.97 6.46
CA LEU A 293 -10.77 -10.12 5.61
C LEU A 293 -10.48 -8.63 5.78
N GLN A 294 -9.84 -8.24 6.89
CA GLN A 294 -9.37 -6.89 7.20
C GLN A 294 -10.44 -5.81 6.97
N PRO A 295 -11.65 -5.94 7.54
CA PRO A 295 -12.79 -5.05 7.27
C PRO A 295 -12.48 -3.56 7.49
N MET A 296 -11.59 -3.24 8.44
CA MET A 296 -11.19 -1.86 8.70
C MET A 296 -10.43 -1.20 7.55
N ARG A 297 -9.80 -1.97 6.63
CA ARG A 297 -9.17 -1.40 5.42
C ARG A 297 -10.17 -0.67 4.51
N SER A 298 -11.48 -0.88 4.69
CA SER A 298 -12.54 -0.09 4.05
C SER A 298 -12.48 1.40 4.38
N PHE A 299 -11.91 1.78 5.54
CA PHE A 299 -11.73 3.17 5.96
C PHE A 299 -10.80 3.95 5.03
N HIS A 300 -9.99 3.27 4.21
CA HIS A 300 -9.18 3.91 3.16
C HIS A 300 -10.06 4.74 2.21
N LEU A 301 -11.13 4.14 1.67
CA LEU A 301 -12.07 4.83 0.79
C LEU A 301 -12.77 5.99 1.52
N LEU A 302 -13.14 5.76 2.78
CA LEU A 302 -13.77 6.76 3.63
C LEU A 302 -12.86 7.99 3.82
N TYR A 303 -11.59 7.78 4.15
CA TYR A 303 -10.60 8.84 4.33
C TYR A 303 -10.34 9.60 3.04
N VAL A 304 -10.10 8.89 1.92
CA VAL A 304 -9.89 9.53 0.62
C VAL A 304 -11.04 10.47 0.27
N VAL A 305 -12.30 10.00 0.38
CA VAL A 305 -13.46 10.85 0.07
C VAL A 305 -13.63 11.96 1.12
N LEU A 306 -13.42 11.69 2.41
CA LEU A 306 -13.54 12.69 3.47
C LEU A 306 -12.57 13.86 3.24
N PHE A 307 -11.28 13.58 2.98
CA PHE A 307 -10.29 14.64 2.74
C PHE A 307 -10.62 15.46 1.48
N ILE A 308 -11.15 14.82 0.44
CA ILE A 308 -11.67 15.52 -0.74
C ILE A 308 -12.79 16.50 -0.34
N LEU A 309 -13.79 16.04 0.44
CA LEU A 309 -14.92 16.87 0.87
C LEU A 309 -14.49 18.01 1.80
N ILE A 310 -13.63 17.73 2.79
CA ILE A 310 -13.07 18.73 3.71
C ILE A 310 -12.32 19.80 2.91
N GLY A 311 -11.45 19.41 1.98
CA GLY A 311 -10.67 20.35 1.19
C GLY A 311 -11.55 21.21 0.30
N GLY A 312 -12.66 20.67 -0.22
CA GLY A 312 -13.69 21.44 -0.92
C GLY A 312 -14.32 22.53 -0.04
N LEU A 313 -14.72 22.18 1.18
CA LEU A 313 -15.28 23.14 2.14
C LEU A 313 -14.29 24.21 2.56
N ILE A 314 -13.03 23.84 2.82
CA ILE A 314 -11.95 24.79 3.12
C ILE A 314 -11.79 25.79 1.97
N GLY A 315 -11.82 25.32 0.73
CA GLY A 315 -11.73 26.17 -0.46
C GLY A 315 -12.89 27.17 -0.55
N GLU A 316 -14.11 26.71 -0.27
CA GLU A 316 -15.32 27.53 -0.36
C GLU A 316 -15.40 28.60 0.75
N TYR A 317 -15.03 28.24 1.98
CA TYR A 317 -15.22 29.10 3.14
C TYR A 317 -13.96 29.87 3.56
N ALA A 318 -12.81 29.20 3.64
CA ALA A 318 -11.60 29.76 4.21
C ALA A 318 -10.70 30.40 3.15
N ILE A 319 -10.34 29.66 2.10
CA ILE A 319 -9.28 30.08 1.17
C ILE A 319 -9.80 31.10 0.13
N LYS A 320 -10.93 30.80 -0.52
CA LYS A 320 -11.50 31.60 -1.61
C LYS A 320 -10.44 31.91 -2.69
N ALA A 321 -10.26 33.18 -3.07
CA ALA A 321 -9.29 33.62 -4.08
C ALA A 321 -7.98 34.16 -3.51
N SER A 322 -7.74 34.06 -2.20
CA SER A 322 -6.58 34.69 -1.56
C SER A 322 -5.34 33.79 -1.61
N ALA A 323 -4.33 34.17 -2.41
CA ALA A 323 -3.08 33.42 -2.56
C ALA A 323 -2.36 33.16 -1.22
N TRP A 324 -2.34 34.14 -0.31
CA TRP A 324 -1.75 33.97 1.03
C TRP A 324 -2.41 32.83 1.82
N ARG A 325 -3.75 32.70 1.77
CA ARG A 325 -4.46 31.64 2.49
C ARG A 325 -4.17 30.25 1.94
N TRP A 326 -3.90 30.14 0.64
CA TRP A 326 -3.40 28.91 0.03
C TRP A 326 -2.05 28.52 0.62
N THR A 327 -1.09 29.46 0.58
CA THR A 327 0.27 29.22 1.09
C THR A 327 0.25 28.89 2.58
N ALA A 328 -0.47 29.66 3.39
CA ALA A 328 -0.55 29.48 4.84
C ALA A 328 -1.14 28.14 5.28
N LEU A 329 -1.96 27.49 4.44
CA LEU A 329 -2.49 26.16 4.72
C LEU A 329 -1.63 25.04 4.15
N PHE A 330 -1.34 25.08 2.85
CA PHE A 330 -0.76 23.94 2.16
C PHE A 330 0.76 23.84 2.32
N VAL A 331 1.47 24.95 2.58
CA VAL A 331 2.92 24.88 2.84
C VAL A 331 3.20 24.19 4.18
N PRO A 332 2.59 24.57 5.32
CA PRO A 332 2.82 23.84 6.57
C PRO A 332 2.39 22.37 6.52
N LEU A 333 1.27 22.06 5.84
CA LEU A 333 0.83 20.68 5.65
C LEU A 333 1.86 19.87 4.83
N GLY A 334 2.31 20.42 3.70
CA GLY A 334 3.33 19.78 2.87
C GLY A 334 4.65 19.60 3.62
N LEU A 335 5.11 20.63 4.35
CA LEU A 335 6.32 20.52 5.19
C LEU A 335 6.17 19.46 6.29
N GLY A 336 4.99 19.38 6.93
CA GLY A 336 4.72 18.33 7.92
C GLY A 336 4.80 16.93 7.33
N MET A 337 4.28 16.73 6.11
CA MET A 337 4.37 15.45 5.42
C MET A 337 5.80 15.13 4.97
N LEU A 338 6.55 16.13 4.50
CA LEU A 338 7.96 15.99 4.15
C LEU A 338 8.77 15.52 5.36
N ILE A 339 8.60 16.18 6.52
CA ILE A 339 9.25 15.80 7.78
C ILE A 339 8.83 14.39 8.20
N MET A 340 7.55 14.05 8.05
CA MET A 340 7.06 12.71 8.37
C MET A 340 7.74 11.63 7.50
N GLN A 341 7.91 11.88 6.21
CA GLN A 341 8.59 10.95 5.30
C GLN A 341 10.08 10.83 5.60
N ASP A 342 10.77 11.95 5.83
CA ASP A 342 12.18 11.97 6.23
C ASP A 342 12.40 11.21 7.55
N ALA A 343 11.49 11.35 8.51
CA ALA A 343 11.53 10.58 9.76
C ALA A 343 11.19 9.09 9.60
N THR A 344 10.45 8.71 8.55
CA THR A 344 10.09 7.31 8.26
C THR A 344 11.21 6.58 7.55
N PHE A 345 11.95 7.27 6.67
CA PHE A 345 13.06 6.71 5.88
C PHE A 345 14.35 7.54 6.03
N PRO A 346 14.92 7.60 7.25
CA PRO A 346 16.02 8.53 7.57
C PRO A 346 17.36 8.16 6.93
N ALA A 347 17.55 6.93 6.46
CA ALA A 347 18.78 6.45 5.85
C ALA A 347 18.73 6.45 4.31
N SER A 348 17.57 6.78 3.72
CA SER A 348 17.31 6.68 2.30
C SER A 348 17.12 8.07 1.67
N GLN A 349 17.38 8.17 0.38
CA GLN A 349 17.08 9.41 -0.35
C GLN A 349 15.56 9.63 -0.35
N HIS A 350 15.12 10.87 -0.13
CA HIS A 350 13.69 11.19 -0.10
C HIS A 350 12.96 10.79 -1.41
N VAL A 351 13.64 10.91 -2.55
CA VAL A 351 13.14 10.40 -3.84
C VAL A 351 14.21 9.51 -4.46
N GLU A 352 13.94 8.22 -4.54
CA GLU A 352 14.81 7.22 -5.16
C GLU A 352 14.58 7.16 -6.67
N TRP A 353 15.29 8.03 -7.39
CA TRP A 353 15.18 8.12 -8.84
C TRP A 353 15.65 6.83 -9.51
N PRO A 354 14.88 6.28 -10.47
CA PRO A 354 15.32 5.11 -11.23
C PRO A 354 16.69 5.34 -11.89
N GLY A 355 17.66 4.51 -11.57
CA GLY A 355 19.02 4.60 -12.10
C GLY A 355 19.96 5.56 -11.36
N SER A 356 19.54 6.20 -10.26
CA SER A 356 20.47 6.93 -9.38
C SER A 356 21.26 5.96 -8.48
N THR A 357 22.44 6.39 -8.07
CA THR A 357 23.21 5.75 -7.01
C THR A 357 22.68 6.18 -5.64
N ASN A 358 22.76 5.29 -4.66
CA ASN A 358 22.26 5.54 -3.30
C ASN A 358 23.43 5.44 -2.30
N ASP A 359 23.53 6.39 -1.37
CA ASP A 359 24.56 6.39 -0.32
C ASP A 359 24.23 5.43 0.84
N ASN A 360 23.01 4.90 0.85
CA ASN A 360 22.58 3.87 1.78
C ASN A 360 23.38 2.57 1.55
N SER A 361 24.04 2.07 2.59
CA SER A 361 24.88 0.86 2.56
C SER A 361 24.10 -0.38 2.12
N TRP A 362 22.85 -0.56 2.57
CA TRP A 362 22.01 -1.71 2.23
C TRP A 362 21.62 -1.68 0.76
N ILE A 363 21.09 -0.55 0.30
CA ILE A 363 20.68 -0.37 -1.10
C ILE A 363 21.88 -0.50 -2.04
N SER A 364 23.04 0.06 -1.67
CA SER A 364 24.29 -0.12 -2.40
C SER A 364 24.68 -1.59 -2.54
N ALA A 365 24.59 -2.37 -1.46
CA ALA A 365 24.88 -3.80 -1.48
C ALA A 365 23.89 -4.56 -2.37
N PHE A 366 22.59 -4.26 -2.29
CA PHE A 366 21.56 -4.86 -3.14
C PHE A 366 21.78 -4.55 -4.62
N MET A 367 22.11 -3.30 -4.96
CA MET A 367 22.43 -2.91 -6.34
C MET A 367 23.71 -3.57 -6.86
N TRP A 368 24.72 -3.73 -6.00
CA TRP A 368 25.93 -4.50 -6.35
C TRP A 368 25.59 -5.97 -6.62
N ILE A 369 24.79 -6.61 -5.75
CA ILE A 369 24.31 -7.98 -5.92
C ILE A 369 23.59 -8.15 -7.26
N ARG A 370 22.68 -7.22 -7.58
CA ARG A 370 21.91 -7.22 -8.83
C ARG A 370 22.80 -7.23 -10.07
N SER A 371 23.95 -6.55 -10.03
CA SER A 371 24.85 -6.38 -11.17
C SER A 371 25.98 -7.41 -11.23
N HIS A 372 26.38 -8.01 -10.12
CA HIS A 372 27.60 -8.84 -10.02
C HIS A 372 27.36 -10.31 -9.66
N THR A 373 26.11 -10.73 -9.44
CA THR A 373 25.80 -12.15 -9.16
C THR A 373 24.91 -12.76 -10.24
N PRO A 374 24.91 -14.10 -10.44
CA PRO A 374 24.01 -14.75 -11.40
C PRO A 374 22.53 -14.56 -11.01
N LYS A 375 21.62 -14.47 -11.99
CA LYS A 375 20.17 -14.24 -11.72
C LYS A 375 19.53 -15.36 -10.91
N GLU A 376 20.04 -16.57 -11.07
CA GLU A 376 19.63 -17.77 -10.39
C GLU A 376 20.21 -17.91 -8.97
N ALA A 377 21.06 -16.97 -8.54
CA ALA A 377 21.65 -16.97 -7.22
C ALA A 377 20.57 -16.88 -6.13
N VAL A 378 20.76 -17.71 -5.11
CA VAL A 378 19.96 -17.71 -3.87
C VAL A 378 20.84 -17.24 -2.73
N PHE A 379 20.34 -16.22 -2.04
CA PHE A 379 21.01 -15.58 -0.92
C PHE A 379 20.47 -16.08 0.42
N ALA A 380 21.37 -16.13 1.40
CA ALA A 380 21.03 -16.09 2.82
C ALA A 380 21.46 -14.74 3.40
N LEU A 381 20.63 -14.16 4.24
CA LEU A 381 20.95 -12.99 5.05
C LEU A 381 20.10 -13.03 6.32
N ASP A 382 20.42 -12.20 7.32
CA ASP A 382 19.64 -12.13 8.55
C ASP A 382 18.14 -11.97 8.23
N ALA A 383 17.31 -12.88 8.73
CA ALA A 383 15.86 -12.86 8.50
C ALA A 383 15.20 -11.57 9.03
N ASP A 384 15.86 -10.85 9.94
CA ASP A 384 15.41 -9.59 10.52
C ASP A 384 16.07 -8.36 9.86
N TYR A 385 16.74 -8.50 8.70
CA TYR A 385 17.49 -7.41 8.04
C TYR A 385 16.69 -6.13 7.80
N MET A 386 15.39 -6.22 7.49
CA MET A 386 14.57 -5.04 7.18
C MET A 386 14.35 -4.12 8.38
N VAL A 387 14.56 -4.61 9.60
CA VAL A 387 14.49 -3.80 10.82
C VAL A 387 15.87 -3.44 11.36
N GLN A 388 16.94 -3.80 10.65
CA GLN A 388 18.29 -3.40 11.01
C GLN A 388 18.51 -1.91 10.74
N PRO A 389 19.35 -1.24 11.53
CA PRO A 389 19.65 0.17 11.32
C PRO A 389 20.16 0.45 9.91
N GLY A 390 19.58 1.47 9.28
CA GLY A 390 20.01 1.97 7.98
C GLY A 390 19.40 1.27 6.75
N ASP A 391 18.63 0.19 6.90
CA ASP A 391 17.98 -0.47 5.75
C ASP A 391 16.72 0.29 5.28
N ASP A 392 15.97 0.88 6.22
CA ASP A 392 14.68 1.55 5.96
C ASP A 392 13.58 0.64 5.36
N THR A 393 13.60 -0.65 5.70
CA THR A 393 12.60 -1.68 5.31
C THR A 393 12.56 -2.02 3.82
N HIS A 394 13.70 -1.96 3.14
CA HIS A 394 13.83 -2.31 1.73
C HIS A 394 13.74 -3.82 1.49
N GLY A 395 12.92 -4.23 0.54
CA GLY A 395 12.85 -5.61 0.10
C GLY A 395 14.07 -6.03 -0.71
N PHE A 396 14.85 -6.99 -0.19
CA PHE A 396 15.98 -7.60 -0.91
C PHE A 396 15.58 -8.06 -2.32
N ARG A 397 14.48 -8.82 -2.45
CA ARG A 397 14.00 -9.31 -3.75
C ARG A 397 13.66 -8.15 -4.69
N ALA A 398 13.10 -7.06 -4.15
CA ALA A 398 12.67 -5.91 -4.93
C ALA A 398 13.86 -5.13 -5.49
N VAL A 399 14.92 -4.94 -4.72
CA VAL A 399 16.08 -4.14 -5.11
C VAL A 399 17.16 -4.99 -5.78
N ALA A 400 17.56 -6.10 -5.16
CA ALA A 400 18.68 -6.95 -5.61
C ALA A 400 18.33 -7.86 -6.80
N GLU A 401 17.03 -8.09 -7.06
CA GLU A 401 16.56 -9.00 -8.12
C GLU A 401 17.16 -10.41 -8.01
N ARG A 402 17.38 -10.89 -6.79
CA ARG A 402 17.85 -12.26 -6.51
C ARG A 402 16.89 -12.97 -5.58
N SER A 403 16.95 -14.30 -5.64
CA SER A 403 16.26 -15.15 -4.69
C SER A 403 16.92 -15.06 -3.32
N VAL A 404 16.12 -15.26 -2.29
CA VAL A 404 16.57 -15.19 -0.91
C VAL A 404 15.70 -16.07 -0.03
N LEU A 405 16.30 -16.63 1.02
CA LEU A 405 15.57 -17.29 2.11
C LEU A 405 14.57 -16.32 2.75
N ALA A 406 13.53 -16.89 3.36
CA ALA A 406 12.41 -16.12 3.86
C ALA A 406 12.79 -15.18 5.01
N ASP A 407 12.23 -13.97 4.99
CA ASP A 407 12.44 -12.97 6.05
C ASP A 407 11.32 -12.99 7.11
N ARG A 408 11.56 -12.40 8.28
CA ARG A 408 10.57 -12.34 9.37
C ARG A 408 9.59 -11.18 9.23
N VAL A 409 9.88 -10.20 8.38
CA VAL A 409 9.22 -8.89 8.39
C VAL A 409 8.09 -8.79 7.37
N LYS A 410 8.32 -9.15 6.10
CA LYS A 410 7.33 -9.11 5.01
C LYS A 410 6.84 -10.49 4.60
N ASP A 411 7.69 -11.51 4.58
CA ASP A 411 7.24 -12.86 4.24
C ASP A 411 6.28 -13.42 5.31
N SER A 412 6.42 -13.02 6.59
CA SER A 412 5.44 -13.31 7.64
C SER A 412 4.05 -12.70 7.37
N GLY A 413 3.98 -11.62 6.59
CA GLY A 413 2.74 -11.02 6.13
C GLY A 413 2.01 -11.93 5.16
N ALA A 414 2.74 -12.51 4.20
CA ALA A 414 2.20 -13.54 3.31
C ALA A 414 1.74 -14.77 4.11
N VAL A 415 2.53 -15.23 5.10
CA VAL A 415 2.16 -16.34 5.97
C VAL A 415 0.87 -16.07 6.76
N SER A 416 0.69 -14.84 7.26
CA SER A 416 -0.53 -14.46 8.00
C SER A 416 -1.80 -14.55 7.16
N LEU A 417 -1.70 -14.33 5.84
CA LEU A 417 -2.83 -14.45 4.90
C LEU A 417 -2.95 -15.87 4.35
N PHE A 418 -1.83 -16.55 4.14
CA PHE A 418 -1.69 -17.87 3.51
C PHE A 418 -0.98 -18.86 4.45
N PRO A 419 -1.69 -19.44 5.45
CA PRO A 419 -1.11 -20.31 6.47
C PRO A 419 -0.35 -21.52 5.94
N GLN A 420 -0.64 -21.98 4.72
CA GLN A 420 0.08 -23.06 4.05
C GLN A 420 1.58 -22.77 3.85
N LEU A 421 2.00 -21.50 3.90
CA LEU A 421 3.40 -21.09 3.79
C LEU A 421 4.17 -21.19 5.11
N ALA A 422 3.49 -21.26 6.26
CA ALA A 422 4.12 -21.23 7.57
C ALA A 422 5.21 -22.29 7.79
N PRO A 423 5.01 -23.58 7.46
CA PRO A 423 6.03 -24.59 7.73
C PRO A 423 7.34 -24.34 6.99
N GLU A 424 7.26 -23.85 5.74
CA GLU A 424 8.46 -23.57 4.95
C GLU A 424 9.12 -22.26 5.39
N TRP A 425 8.31 -21.23 5.66
CA TRP A 425 8.79 -19.96 6.22
C TRP A 425 9.58 -20.16 7.51
N GLU A 426 9.01 -20.92 8.47
CA GLU A 426 9.65 -21.14 9.76
C GLU A 426 10.98 -21.89 9.60
N ARG A 427 11.04 -22.93 8.75
CA ARG A 427 12.29 -23.65 8.48
C ARG A 427 13.37 -22.74 7.91
N GLN A 428 13.03 -21.88 6.95
CA GLN A 428 13.99 -20.96 6.34
C GLN A 428 14.48 -19.91 7.35
N VAL A 429 13.56 -19.27 8.08
CA VAL A 429 13.90 -18.27 9.11
C VAL A 429 14.75 -18.86 10.23
N LEU A 430 14.49 -20.11 10.64
CA LEU A 430 15.31 -20.79 11.64
C LEU A 430 16.68 -21.21 11.09
N ALA A 431 16.79 -21.50 9.80
CA ALA A 431 18.05 -21.90 9.17
C ALA A 431 19.06 -20.75 9.05
N ASP A 432 18.59 -19.51 8.89
CA ASP A 432 19.41 -18.30 8.82
C ASP A 432 19.56 -17.57 10.17
N ARG A 433 18.98 -18.11 11.24
CA ARG A 433 18.98 -17.45 12.55
C ARG A 433 20.39 -17.34 13.12
N GLY A 434 20.85 -16.11 13.34
CA GLY A 434 22.18 -15.84 13.90
C GLY A 434 23.30 -16.00 12.88
N LEU A 435 23.00 -15.79 11.60
CA LEU A 435 23.93 -15.86 10.47
C LEU A 435 25.28 -15.16 10.74
N ASP A 436 25.27 -14.01 11.41
CA ASP A 436 26.48 -13.24 11.73
C ASP A 436 27.45 -13.98 12.68
N HIS A 437 26.98 -15.05 13.34
CA HIS A 437 27.75 -15.89 14.26
C HIS A 437 28.04 -17.29 13.71
N PHE A 438 27.70 -17.55 12.44
CA PHE A 438 27.91 -18.86 11.84
C PHE A 438 29.39 -19.20 11.73
N VAL A 439 29.71 -20.45 12.05
CA VAL A 439 31.00 -21.05 11.74
C VAL A 439 30.93 -21.89 10.46
N ALA A 440 32.07 -22.32 9.93
CA ALA A 440 32.13 -23.10 8.70
C ALA A 440 31.25 -24.38 8.69
N ALA A 441 30.94 -24.94 9.85
CA ALA A 441 30.00 -26.06 9.96
C ALA A 441 28.54 -25.65 9.69
N ASP A 442 28.12 -24.49 10.18
CA ASP A 442 26.76 -23.97 10.02
C ASP A 442 26.51 -23.60 8.56
N PHE A 443 27.48 -22.95 7.92
CA PHE A 443 27.44 -22.64 6.49
C PHE A 443 27.33 -23.89 5.62
N ARG A 444 28.07 -24.96 5.93
CA ARG A 444 27.95 -26.25 5.22
C ARG A 444 26.57 -26.89 5.44
N LYS A 445 26.01 -26.78 6.65
CA LYS A 445 24.65 -27.25 6.95
C LYS A 445 23.62 -26.45 6.14
N LEU A 446 23.75 -25.13 6.07
CA LEU A 446 22.84 -24.27 5.33
C LEU A 446 22.77 -24.64 3.84
N VAL A 447 23.93 -24.77 3.18
CA VAL A 447 24.02 -25.15 1.76
C VAL A 447 23.57 -26.61 1.52
N SER A 448 23.62 -27.47 2.53
CA SER A 448 23.05 -28.83 2.41
C SER A 448 21.52 -28.87 2.43
N LEU A 449 20.89 -27.85 3.03
CA LEU A 449 19.43 -27.76 3.17
C LEU A 449 18.79 -26.90 2.08
N TYR A 450 19.50 -25.86 1.63
CA TYR A 450 18.99 -24.87 0.70
C TYR A 450 20.01 -24.58 -0.40
N PRO A 451 19.57 -24.20 -1.61
CA PRO A 451 20.46 -23.91 -2.74
C PRO A 451 21.19 -22.55 -2.61
N VAL A 452 21.58 -22.17 -1.39
CA VAL A 452 22.27 -20.92 -1.08
C VAL A 452 23.65 -20.93 -1.72
N THR A 453 23.96 -19.87 -2.46
CA THR A 453 25.23 -19.68 -3.18
C THR A 453 25.97 -18.42 -2.74
N TRP A 454 25.27 -17.51 -2.08
CA TRP A 454 25.78 -16.23 -1.61
C TRP A 454 25.20 -15.89 -0.26
N ILE A 455 25.95 -15.11 0.50
CA ILE A 455 25.55 -14.61 1.81
C ILE A 455 25.77 -13.10 1.87
N LEU A 456 24.79 -12.39 2.42
CA LEU A 456 24.94 -11.00 2.82
C LEU A 456 24.94 -10.92 4.35
N MET A 457 26.00 -10.36 4.92
CA MET A 457 26.19 -10.26 6.37
C MET A 457 26.48 -8.83 6.80
N VAL A 458 26.19 -8.54 8.07
CA VAL A 458 26.60 -7.29 8.71
C VAL A 458 28.07 -7.41 9.14
N GLY A 459 28.85 -6.37 8.84
CA GLY A 459 30.28 -6.31 9.18
C GLY A 459 31.21 -6.89 8.11
N ARG A 460 32.39 -7.39 8.54
CA ARG A 460 33.54 -7.67 7.65
C ARG A 460 33.54 -9.07 6.98
N GLY A 461 32.43 -9.80 7.05
CA GLY A 461 32.29 -11.16 6.51
C GLY A 461 32.87 -12.26 7.42
N ALA A 462 32.41 -13.50 7.25
CA ALA A 462 32.85 -14.62 8.08
C ALA A 462 34.25 -15.15 7.67
N PRO A 463 35.11 -15.57 8.63
CA PRO A 463 36.40 -16.15 8.32
C PRO A 463 36.29 -17.36 7.38
N GLY A 464 37.08 -17.36 6.30
CA GLY A 464 37.12 -18.45 5.33
C GLY A 464 36.17 -18.30 4.13
N LEU A 465 35.30 -17.29 4.11
CA LEU A 465 34.51 -16.93 2.93
C LEU A 465 35.23 -15.89 2.07
N ILE A 466 35.01 -15.96 0.75
CA ILE A 466 35.50 -14.96 -0.19
C ILE A 466 34.43 -13.88 -0.32
N CYS A 467 34.72 -12.67 0.15
CA CYS A 467 33.79 -11.55 0.12
C CYS A 467 34.20 -10.50 -0.92
N PRO A 468 33.78 -10.64 -2.19
CA PRO A 468 34.17 -9.73 -3.27
C PRO A 468 33.63 -8.29 -3.10
N TYR A 469 32.63 -8.08 -2.25
CA TYR A 469 32.11 -6.76 -1.94
C TYR A 469 32.06 -6.54 -0.43
N GLN A 470 32.55 -5.38 -0.02
CA GLN A 470 32.45 -4.86 1.34
C GLN A 470 32.21 -3.36 1.27
N ASN A 471 31.26 -2.86 2.07
CA ASN A 471 31.10 -1.43 2.31
C ASN A 471 31.23 -1.14 3.82
N ARG A 472 30.73 0.02 4.26
CA ARG A 472 30.84 0.43 5.66
C ARG A 472 30.19 -0.57 6.63
N ASP A 473 29.05 -1.13 6.23
CA ASP A 473 28.16 -1.86 7.14
C ASP A 473 27.99 -3.34 6.74
N LEU A 474 28.25 -3.71 5.48
CA LEU A 474 27.89 -5.01 4.91
C LEU A 474 29.02 -5.65 4.11
N ALA A 475 29.01 -6.98 4.08
CA ALA A 475 29.84 -7.81 3.21
C ALA A 475 28.99 -8.80 2.42
N VAL A 476 29.23 -8.91 1.11
CA VAL A 476 28.66 -9.94 0.25
C VAL A 476 29.71 -11.01 0.02
N CYS A 477 29.40 -12.23 0.43
CA CYS A 477 30.33 -13.36 0.44
C CYS A 477 29.81 -14.52 -0.40
N ARG A 478 30.73 -15.22 -1.07
CA ARG A 478 30.43 -16.41 -1.87
C ARG A 478 30.65 -17.68 -1.04
N MET A 479 29.74 -18.63 -1.21
CA MET A 479 29.77 -19.96 -0.60
C MET A 479 30.62 -20.98 -1.36
#